data_AF-A0A1V5QFD0-F1
#
_entry.id   AF-A0A1V5QFD0-F1
#
_cell.length_a   1.000
_cell.length_b   1.000
_cell.length_c   1.000
_cell.angle_alpha   90.00
_cell.angle_beta   90.00
_cell.angle_gamma   90.00
#
_symmetry.space_group_name_H-M   'P 1'
#
loop_
_entity.id
_entity.type
_entity.pdbx_description
1 polymer ?
#
loop_
_entity_poly.entity_id
_entity_poly.type
_entity_poly.pdbx_seq_one_letter_code
_entity_poly.pdbx_strand_id
1 'polypeptide(L)'
;MYYVNNRWLGGTLTNYETIQVSIRNLRKLEEMEANGDLEKFSKKEAARMRKQKARLAKYLDGIKNMPGVPKVMFVIDSKREAIAVSEARRLNIPCIGIVDTNCDPDTVSFPIPGNDDAIRAVTLFCSVIADAVIEGRAQSGKFMPGEMAGAAAAATTKPVEAEAEAAAGADDAADAEDEDDEDFEDEEE
;
A
#
# COMPACT_ATOMS: atom_id res chain seq x y z
N MET A 1 -10.09 -2.13 7.30
CA MET A 1 -8.96 -2.98 6.86
C MET A 1 -8.04 -2.15 5.99
N TYR A 2 -6.82 -2.60 5.71
CA TYR A 2 -5.91 -1.91 4.80
C TYR A 2 -5.99 -2.58 3.43
N TYR A 3 -5.79 -1.81 2.37
CA TYR A 3 -5.91 -2.32 0.99
C TYR A 3 -4.93 -1.63 0.06
N VAL A 4 -4.68 -2.27 -1.07
CA VAL A 4 -3.99 -1.70 -2.23
C VAL A 4 -4.83 -2.11 -3.44
N ASN A 5 -5.33 -1.13 -4.20
CA ASN A 5 -6.22 -1.34 -5.36
C ASN A 5 -5.64 -0.79 -6.66
N ASN A 6 -4.50 -0.11 -6.59
CA ASN A 6 -3.70 0.31 -7.72
C ASN A 6 -2.40 -0.51 -7.71
N ARG A 7 -1.42 -0.11 -8.53
CA ARG A 7 -0.12 -0.78 -8.62
C ARG A 7 0.56 -0.95 -7.25
N TRP A 8 0.99 -2.18 -6.96
CA TRP A 8 1.88 -2.49 -5.85
C TRP A 8 3.28 -1.88 -6.09
N LEU A 9 3.75 -1.05 -5.16
CA LEU A 9 5.09 -0.48 -5.24
C LEU A 9 6.10 -1.51 -4.72
N GLY A 10 7.14 -1.81 -5.49
CA GLY A 10 8.22 -2.67 -5.02
C GLY A 10 8.87 -2.10 -3.75
N GLY A 11 9.07 -2.94 -2.74
CA GLY A 11 9.55 -2.54 -1.42
C GLY A 11 8.45 -2.13 -0.44
N THR A 12 7.16 -2.29 -0.80
CA THR A 12 6.04 -1.91 0.09
C THR A 12 6.13 -2.56 1.47
N LEU A 13 6.54 -3.83 1.53
CA LEU A 13 6.68 -4.55 2.81
C LEU A 13 8.14 -4.63 3.23
N THR A 14 9.02 -4.89 2.27
CA THR A 14 10.41 -5.23 2.56
C THR A 14 11.29 -4.02 2.81
N ASN A 15 10.89 -2.84 2.32
CA ASN A 15 11.48 -1.55 2.64
C ASN A 15 10.42 -0.61 3.24
N TYR A 16 9.74 -1.11 4.27
CA TYR A 16 8.61 -0.42 4.89
C TYR A 16 9.01 0.94 5.48
N GLU A 17 10.24 1.11 5.97
CA GLU A 17 10.75 2.39 6.50
C GLU A 17 10.73 3.50 5.44
N THR A 18 11.13 3.20 4.20
CA THR A 18 11.08 4.18 3.09
C THR A 18 9.64 4.52 2.70
N ILE A 19 8.76 3.51 2.73
CA ILE A 19 7.32 3.70 2.48
C ILE A 19 6.69 4.58 3.56
N GLN A 20 7.09 4.43 4.83
CA GLN A 20 6.67 5.29 5.92
C GLN A 20 7.10 6.74 5.73
N VAL A 21 8.30 7.00 5.18
CA VAL A 21 8.72 8.36 4.79
C VAL A 21 7.77 8.93 3.74
N SER A 22 7.43 8.14 2.71
CA SER A 22 6.49 8.56 1.66
C SER A 22 5.07 8.83 2.21
N ILE A 23 4.58 8.01 3.13
CA ILE A 23 3.30 8.21 3.84
C ILE A 23 3.34 9.48 4.69
N ARG A 24 4.45 9.74 5.41
CA ARG A 24 4.62 11.00 6.17
C ARG A 24 4.58 12.22 5.25
N ASN A 25 5.20 12.13 4.07
CA ASN A 25 5.15 13.21 3.08
C ASN A 25 3.72 13.41 2.54
N LEU A 26 2.98 12.34 2.26
CA LEU A 26 1.57 12.42 1.87
C LEU A 26 0.74 13.15 2.95
N ARG A 27 0.89 12.77 4.23
CA ARG A 27 0.18 13.43 5.34
C ARG A 27 0.52 14.92 5.46
N LYS A 28 1.79 15.29 5.33
CA LYS A 28 2.20 16.70 5.31
C LYS A 28 1.53 17.48 4.17
N LEU A 29 1.45 16.90 2.97
CA LEU A 29 0.78 17.54 1.83
C LEU A 29 -0.74 17.63 2.04
N GLU A 30 -1.37 16.63 2.67
CA GLU A 30 -2.78 16.68 3.07
C GLU A 30 -3.04 17.80 4.09
N GLU A 31 -2.20 17.93 5.12
CA GLU A 31 -2.29 18.97 6.15
C GLU A 31 -2.08 20.37 5.57
N MET A 32 -1.06 20.57 4.72
CA MET A 32 -0.80 21.85 4.06
C MET A 32 -1.95 22.28 3.15
N GLU A 33 -2.60 21.34 2.47
CA GLU A 33 -3.77 21.64 1.65
C GLU A 33 -4.98 21.98 2.53
N ALA A 34 -5.21 21.25 3.62
CA ALA A 34 -6.31 21.49 4.54
C ALA A 34 -6.19 22.85 5.27
N ASN A 35 -4.96 23.26 5.59
CA ASN A 35 -4.68 24.55 6.26
C ASN A 35 -4.65 25.73 5.28
N GLY A 36 -4.73 25.50 3.96
CA GLY A 36 -4.61 26.55 2.94
C GLY A 36 -3.18 27.07 2.74
N ASP A 37 -2.17 26.41 3.31
CA ASP A 37 -0.76 26.84 3.18
C ASP A 37 -0.25 26.78 1.74
N LEU A 38 -0.87 25.96 0.89
CA LEU A 38 -0.57 25.90 -0.55
C LEU A 38 -0.79 27.24 -1.27
N GLU A 39 -1.62 28.14 -0.74
CA GLU A 39 -1.86 29.46 -1.31
C GLU A 39 -0.71 30.44 -1.09
N LYS A 40 0.19 30.13 -0.14
CA LYS A 40 1.39 30.94 0.15
C LYS A 40 2.51 30.71 -0.87
N PHE A 41 2.43 29.64 -1.67
CA PHE A 41 3.41 29.29 -2.69
C PHE A 41 3.04 29.85 -4.05
N SER A 42 4.00 29.87 -4.99
CA SER A 42 3.69 30.24 -6.37
C SER A 42 2.69 29.24 -6.99
N LYS A 43 1.89 29.68 -7.96
CA LYS A 43 0.91 28.81 -8.66
C LYS A 43 1.56 27.56 -9.24
N LYS A 44 2.81 27.67 -9.73
CA LYS A 44 3.58 26.55 -10.29
C LYS A 44 3.97 25.54 -9.21
N GLU A 45 4.47 26.00 -8.07
CA GLU A 45 4.86 25.13 -6.95
C GLU A 45 3.64 24.46 -6.31
N ALA A 46 2.56 25.22 -6.10
CA ALA A 46 1.30 24.69 -5.60
C ALA A 46 0.74 23.59 -6.53
N ALA A 47 0.83 23.78 -7.85
CA ALA A 47 0.42 22.76 -8.82
C ALA A 47 1.31 21.49 -8.74
N ARG A 48 2.63 21.65 -8.60
CA ARG A 48 3.56 20.51 -8.42
C ARG A 48 3.24 19.72 -7.16
N MET A 49 3.00 20.42 -6.05
CA MET A 49 2.64 19.82 -4.76
C MET A 49 1.32 19.04 -4.84
N ARG A 50 0.30 19.59 -5.52
CA ARG A 50 -0.97 18.88 -5.76
C ARG A 50 -0.80 17.65 -6.64
N LYS A 51 0.00 17.73 -7.72
CA LYS A 51 0.31 16.56 -8.57
C LYS A 51 1.04 15.47 -7.78
N GLN A 52 1.99 15.86 -6.93
CA GLN A 52 2.70 14.93 -6.04
C GLN A 52 1.76 14.28 -5.02
N LYS A 53 0.89 15.07 -4.37
CA LYS A 53 -0.14 14.55 -3.46
C LYS A 53 -1.04 13.53 -4.15
N ALA A 54 -1.56 13.87 -5.34
CA ALA A 54 -2.44 12.98 -6.11
C ALA A 54 -1.74 11.66 -6.46
N ARG A 55 -0.47 11.71 -6.88
CA ARG A 55 0.34 10.51 -7.18
C ARG A 55 0.52 9.65 -5.93
N LEU A 56 0.90 10.24 -4.80
CA LEU A 56 1.11 9.50 -3.55
C LEU A 56 -0.21 8.91 -3.01
N ALA A 57 -1.30 9.68 -3.05
CA ALA A 57 -2.62 9.23 -2.62
C ALA A 57 -3.11 8.03 -3.46
N LYS A 58 -2.90 8.05 -4.78
CA LYS A 58 -3.28 6.94 -5.67
C LYS A 58 -2.72 5.58 -5.19
N TYR A 59 -1.47 5.54 -4.71
CA TYR A 59 -0.82 4.28 -4.34
C TYR A 59 -0.84 3.98 -2.84
N LEU A 60 -0.77 4.99 -1.98
CA LEU A 60 -0.51 4.81 -0.55
C LEU A 60 -1.74 5.01 0.35
N ASP A 61 -2.87 5.50 -0.18
CA ASP A 61 -4.02 5.87 0.64
C ASP A 61 -4.56 4.71 1.48
N GLY A 62 -4.66 3.50 0.90
CA GLY A 62 -5.17 2.32 1.59
C GLY A 62 -4.24 1.74 2.66
N ILE A 63 -2.94 2.11 2.67
CA ILE A 63 -1.95 1.67 3.67
C ILE A 63 -1.49 2.79 4.60
N LYS A 64 -1.97 4.03 4.41
CA LYS A 64 -1.50 5.21 5.17
C LYS A 64 -1.71 5.10 6.67
N ASN A 65 -2.71 4.34 7.12
CA ASN A 65 -3.09 4.19 8.52
C ASN A 65 -2.63 2.86 9.13
N MET A 66 -1.74 2.15 8.44
CA MET A 66 -1.21 0.88 8.91
C MET A 66 -0.18 1.11 10.03
N PRO A 67 -0.30 0.44 11.20
CA PRO A 67 0.61 0.64 12.32
C PRO A 67 1.98 -0.02 12.11
N GLY A 68 2.09 -0.96 11.18
CA GLY A 68 3.30 -1.71 10.88
C GLY A 68 3.03 -2.76 9.80
N VAL A 69 4.04 -3.57 9.48
CA VAL A 69 3.91 -4.64 8.47
C VAL A 69 2.76 -5.60 8.83
N PRO A 70 1.89 -5.97 7.87
CA PRO A 70 0.77 -6.86 8.13
C PRO A 70 1.21 -8.25 8.57
N LYS A 71 0.35 -8.92 9.34
CA LYS A 71 0.56 -10.31 9.79
C LYS A 71 0.00 -11.36 8.83
N VAL A 72 -0.90 -10.96 7.94
CA VAL A 72 -1.51 -11.80 6.91
C VAL A 72 -1.87 -10.92 5.73
N MET A 73 -1.80 -11.45 4.52
CA MET A 73 -2.26 -10.77 3.31
C MET A 73 -3.26 -11.62 2.55
N PHE A 74 -4.20 -10.94 1.89
CA PHE A 74 -5.10 -11.52 0.92
C PHE A 74 -4.79 -10.92 -0.44
N VAL A 75 -4.56 -11.77 -1.44
CA VAL A 75 -4.13 -11.39 -2.79
C VAL A 75 -5.10 -11.98 -3.81
N ILE A 76 -5.47 -11.18 -4.81
CA ILE A 76 -6.22 -11.60 -5.98
C ILE A 76 -5.22 -11.65 -7.13
N ASP A 77 -5.24 -12.72 -7.93
CA ASP A 77 -4.29 -12.97 -9.00
C ASP A 77 -2.82 -12.97 -8.53
N SER A 78 -2.38 -14.13 -8.04
CA SER A 78 -1.00 -14.32 -7.55
C SER A 78 0.09 -14.10 -8.62
N LYS A 79 -0.27 -14.18 -9.91
CA LYS A 79 0.66 -14.01 -11.02
C LYS A 79 0.88 -12.55 -11.36
N ARG A 80 -0.19 -11.74 -11.44
CA ARG A 80 -0.07 -10.29 -11.62
C ARG A 80 0.59 -9.63 -10.40
N GLU A 81 0.26 -10.09 -9.20
CA GLU A 81 0.79 -9.54 -7.95
C GLU A 81 2.03 -10.30 -7.42
N ALA A 82 2.86 -10.82 -8.33
CA ALA A 82 4.06 -11.60 -7.98
C ALA A 82 5.04 -10.83 -7.06
N ILE A 83 5.13 -9.50 -7.20
CA ILE A 83 5.97 -8.66 -6.34
C ILE A 83 5.44 -8.68 -4.90
N ALA A 84 4.13 -8.50 -4.70
CA ALA A 84 3.52 -8.53 -3.37
C ALA A 84 3.71 -9.90 -2.70
N VAL A 85 3.45 -10.99 -3.45
CA VAL A 85 3.61 -12.37 -2.95
C VAL A 85 5.06 -12.68 -2.60
N SER A 86 6.02 -12.28 -3.45
CA SER A 86 7.45 -12.51 -3.20
C SER A 86 7.98 -11.73 -1.99
N GLU A 87 7.56 -10.47 -1.82
CA GLU A 87 7.92 -9.67 -0.64
C GLU A 87 7.36 -10.28 0.64
N ALA A 88 6.10 -10.70 0.62
CA ALA A 88 5.47 -11.34 1.77
C ALA A 88 6.11 -12.68 2.11
N ARG A 89 6.45 -13.49 1.11
CA ARG A 89 7.24 -14.73 1.29
C ARG A 89 8.59 -14.44 1.96
N ARG A 90 9.31 -13.40 1.51
CA ARG A 90 10.60 -13.02 2.10
C ARG A 90 10.49 -12.63 3.58
N LEU A 91 9.37 -12.04 3.98
CA LEU A 91 9.09 -11.64 5.37
C LEU A 91 8.33 -12.71 6.17
N ASN A 92 8.12 -13.90 5.61
CA ASN A 92 7.33 -14.98 6.21
C ASN A 92 5.91 -14.54 6.60
N ILE A 93 5.29 -13.67 5.80
CA ILE A 93 3.91 -13.25 5.96
C ILE A 93 3.02 -14.25 5.20
N PRO A 94 2.11 -14.97 5.88
CA PRO A 94 1.20 -15.89 5.22
C PRO A 94 0.32 -15.16 4.20
N CYS A 95 0.29 -15.70 2.98
CA CYS A 95 -0.51 -15.16 1.87
C CYS A 95 -1.68 -16.10 1.56
N ILE A 96 -2.89 -15.57 1.66
CA ILE A 96 -4.11 -16.20 1.17
C ILE A 96 -4.34 -15.66 -0.24
N GLY A 97 -4.38 -16.52 -1.24
CA GLY A 97 -4.42 -16.10 -2.65
C GLY A 97 -5.46 -16.85 -3.45
N ILE A 98 -6.16 -16.15 -4.34
CA ILE A 98 -6.98 -16.81 -5.37
C ILE A 98 -6.03 -17.33 -6.46
N VAL A 99 -6.20 -18.59 -6.83
CA VAL A 99 -5.40 -19.28 -7.84
C VAL A 99 -6.32 -19.72 -8.98
N ASP A 100 -6.13 -19.12 -10.16
CA ASP A 100 -6.75 -19.57 -11.40
C ASP A 100 -5.82 -20.56 -12.15
N THR A 101 -6.30 -21.08 -13.28
CA THR A 101 -5.62 -22.05 -14.15
C THR A 101 -4.20 -21.67 -14.59
N ASN A 102 -3.86 -20.38 -14.58
CA ASN A 102 -2.59 -19.86 -15.05
C ASN A 102 -1.58 -19.55 -13.92
N CYS A 103 -1.95 -19.81 -12.66
CA CYS A 103 -1.18 -19.50 -11.46
C CYS A 103 -0.61 -20.78 -10.83
N ASP A 104 0.61 -20.69 -10.30
CA ASP A 104 1.22 -21.78 -9.53
C ASP A 104 0.75 -21.73 -8.07
N PRO A 105 0.03 -22.76 -7.55
CA PRO A 105 -0.50 -22.76 -6.20
C PRO A 105 0.58 -22.76 -5.12
N ASP A 106 1.82 -23.16 -5.44
CA ASP A 106 2.94 -23.18 -4.50
C ASP A 106 3.49 -21.76 -4.23
N THR A 107 3.00 -20.75 -4.97
CA THR A 107 3.37 -19.34 -4.75
C THR A 107 2.75 -18.77 -3.47
N VAL A 108 1.58 -19.25 -3.07
CA VAL A 108 0.79 -18.74 -1.94
C VAL A 108 0.71 -19.75 -0.80
N SER A 109 0.56 -19.28 0.44
CA SER A 109 0.52 -20.16 1.62
C SER A 109 -0.82 -20.88 1.74
N PHE A 110 -1.91 -20.20 1.38
CA PHE A 110 -3.27 -20.72 1.42
C PHE A 110 -3.95 -20.45 0.07
N PRO A 111 -3.76 -21.35 -0.92
CA PRO A 111 -4.40 -21.21 -2.23
C PRO A 111 -5.90 -21.47 -2.14
N ILE A 112 -6.69 -20.57 -2.73
CA ILE A 112 -8.13 -20.73 -2.93
C ILE A 112 -8.36 -20.89 -4.45
N PRO A 113 -8.76 -22.07 -4.94
CA PRO A 113 -9.02 -22.26 -6.36
C PRO A 113 -10.24 -21.43 -6.76
N GLY A 114 -10.10 -20.61 -7.81
CA GLY A 114 -11.18 -19.74 -8.25
C GLY A 114 -10.80 -18.88 -9.44
N ASN A 115 -11.82 -18.36 -10.12
CA ASN A 115 -11.66 -17.41 -11.20
C ASN A 115 -11.36 -16.01 -10.62
N ASP A 116 -10.24 -15.42 -11.02
CA ASP A 116 -9.79 -14.07 -10.63
C ASP A 116 -10.08 -12.99 -11.69
N ASP A 117 -10.33 -13.36 -12.95
CA ASP A 117 -10.70 -12.43 -14.03
C ASP A 117 -12.15 -11.90 -13.88
N ALA A 118 -13.05 -12.69 -13.31
CA ALA A 118 -14.46 -12.32 -13.21
C ALA A 118 -14.74 -11.40 -12.02
N ILE A 119 -15.19 -10.16 -12.29
CA ILE A 119 -15.59 -9.19 -11.25
C ILE A 119 -16.59 -9.76 -10.23
N ARG A 120 -17.53 -10.61 -10.67
CA ARG A 120 -18.50 -11.28 -9.79
C ARG A 120 -17.82 -12.24 -8.83
N ALA A 121 -16.83 -13.00 -9.30
CA ALA A 121 -16.08 -13.93 -8.49
C ALA A 121 -15.18 -13.18 -7.50
N VAL A 122 -14.44 -12.16 -7.96
CA VAL A 122 -13.63 -11.30 -7.09
C VAL A 122 -14.48 -10.66 -5.99
N THR A 123 -15.65 -10.12 -6.33
CA THR A 123 -16.58 -9.53 -5.35
C THR A 123 -17.04 -10.56 -4.32
N LEU A 124 -17.34 -11.79 -4.76
CA LEU A 124 -17.72 -12.89 -3.87
C LEU A 124 -16.58 -13.24 -2.91
N PHE A 125 -15.36 -13.42 -3.41
CA PHE A 125 -14.22 -13.74 -2.55
C PHE A 125 -13.91 -12.61 -1.56
N CYS A 126 -13.89 -11.36 -2.03
CA CYS A 126 -13.66 -10.20 -1.16
C CYS A 126 -14.72 -10.07 -0.07
N SER A 127 -16.00 -10.26 -0.39
CA SER A 127 -17.09 -10.18 0.59
C SER A 127 -16.98 -11.29 1.65
N VAL A 128 -16.77 -12.54 1.23
CA VAL A 128 -16.61 -13.67 2.16
C VAL A 128 -15.40 -13.47 3.09
N ILE A 129 -14.26 -13.03 2.55
CA ILE A 129 -13.07 -12.76 3.37
C ILE A 129 -13.29 -11.56 4.30
N ALA A 130 -13.97 -10.51 3.85
CA ALA A 130 -14.32 -9.37 4.68
C ALA A 130 -15.22 -9.78 5.84
N ASP A 131 -16.26 -10.57 5.58
CA ASP A 131 -17.17 -11.09 6.60
C ASP A 131 -16.42 -11.96 7.62
N ALA A 132 -15.57 -12.89 7.16
CA ALA A 132 -14.74 -13.71 8.03
C ALA A 132 -13.82 -12.88 8.95
N VAL A 133 -13.27 -11.77 8.45
CA VAL A 133 -12.42 -10.88 9.25
C VAL A 133 -13.26 -10.08 10.26
N ILE A 134 -14.45 -9.63 9.88
CA ILE A 134 -15.36 -8.92 10.78
C ILE A 134 -15.79 -9.84 11.92
N GLU A 135 -16.19 -11.07 11.61
CA GLU A 135 -16.55 -12.10 12.59
C GLU A 135 -15.37 -12.44 13.51
N GLY A 136 -14.18 -12.68 12.94
CA GLY A 136 -12.97 -12.97 13.72
C GLY A 136 -12.58 -11.83 14.66
N ARG A 137 -12.73 -10.57 14.22
CA ARG A 137 -12.52 -9.39 15.08
C ARG A 137 -13.56 -9.29 16.19
N ALA A 138 -14.83 -9.55 15.91
CA ALA A 138 -15.90 -9.53 16.91
C ALA A 138 -15.72 -10.63 17.97
N GLN A 139 -15.22 -11.80 17.57
CA GLN A 139 -14.85 -12.87 18.48
C GLN A 139 -13.62 -12.49 19.30
N SER A 140 -12.56 -11.98 18.67
CA SER A 140 -11.33 -11.56 19.37
C SER A 140 -11.59 -10.42 20.37
N GLY A 141 -12.50 -9.50 20.06
CA GLY A 141 -12.95 -8.44 20.96
C GLY A 141 -13.72 -8.95 22.19
N LYS A 142 -14.29 -10.17 22.14
CA LYS A 142 -14.87 -10.85 23.32
C LYS A 142 -13.81 -11.55 24.18
N PHE A 143 -12.59 -11.76 23.66
CA PHE A 143 -11.51 -12.49 24.32
C PHE A 143 -10.42 -11.59 24.94
N MET A 144 -10.51 -10.27 24.87
CA MET A 144 -9.54 -9.36 25.51
C MET A 144 -10.16 -8.13 26.19
N PRO A 145 -10.64 -8.22 27.46
CA PRO A 145 -10.69 -7.08 28.33
C PRO A 145 -9.33 -6.96 29.05
N GLY A 146 -8.29 -6.41 28.42
CA GLY A 146 -6.99 -6.35 29.12
C GLY A 146 -5.82 -5.58 28.53
N GLU A 147 -5.78 -5.25 27.24
CA GLU A 147 -4.52 -4.73 26.67
C GLU A 147 -4.71 -3.57 25.69
N MET A 148 -5.45 -2.55 26.14
CA MET A 148 -5.53 -1.25 25.44
C MET A 148 -5.19 -0.07 26.36
N ALA A 149 -4.27 -0.27 27.32
CA ALA A 149 -3.81 0.80 28.22
C ALA A 149 -2.28 0.90 28.41
N GLY A 150 -1.47 0.00 27.82
CA GLY A 150 -0.04 -0.10 28.15
C GLY A 150 0.95 0.62 27.21
N ALA A 151 0.57 0.99 25.99
CA ALA A 151 1.55 1.38 24.96
C ALA A 151 1.85 2.90 24.87
N ALA A 152 1.16 3.75 25.64
CA ALA A 152 1.30 5.21 25.54
C ALA A 152 2.35 5.84 26.47
N ALA A 153 3.06 5.07 27.31
CA ALA A 153 3.87 5.64 28.41
C ALA A 153 5.39 5.41 28.34
N ALA A 154 5.96 4.83 27.25
CA ALA A 154 7.37 4.44 27.21
C ALA A 154 8.26 5.17 26.19
N ALA A 155 7.85 6.32 25.66
CA ALA A 155 8.67 7.11 24.74
C ALA A 155 8.94 8.52 25.29
N THR A 156 9.77 8.63 26.33
CA THR A 156 10.39 9.91 26.71
C THR A 156 11.80 9.67 27.25
N THR A 157 12.75 10.47 26.74
CA THR A 157 14.20 10.56 27.05
C THR A 157 15.07 9.49 26.35
N LYS A 158 16.01 9.79 25.44
CA LYS A 158 17.06 10.84 25.42
C LYS A 158 17.48 11.28 23.99
N PRO A 159 18.18 12.44 23.84
CA PRO A 159 18.45 13.11 22.56
C PRO A 159 19.82 12.75 21.95
N VAL A 160 19.93 12.79 20.61
CA VAL A 160 21.21 12.88 19.89
C VAL A 160 21.04 13.89 18.75
N GLU A 161 21.47 15.13 19.00
CA GLU A 161 22.01 16.00 17.96
C GLU A 161 23.39 15.45 17.59
N ALA A 162 23.56 15.02 16.34
CA ALA A 162 24.79 15.06 15.54
C ALA A 162 24.63 14.07 14.37
N GLU A 163 24.28 14.61 13.19
CA GLU A 163 24.70 14.17 11.84
C GLU A 163 23.81 14.88 10.81
N ALA A 164 24.03 16.19 10.69
CA ALA A 164 23.65 16.97 9.53
C ALA A 164 24.91 17.15 8.68
N GLU A 165 25.15 16.22 7.75
CA GLU A 165 25.93 16.37 6.50
C GLU A 165 26.24 14.98 5.93
N ALA A 166 25.34 14.45 5.07
CA ALA A 166 25.65 13.49 3.99
C ALA A 166 24.36 12.86 3.42
N ALA A 167 23.52 13.65 2.74
CA ALA A 167 22.52 13.11 1.81
C ALA A 167 22.04 14.20 0.84
N ALA A 168 22.98 14.92 0.24
CA ALA A 168 22.74 15.66 -0.99
C ALA A 168 23.25 14.78 -2.15
N GLY A 169 22.33 14.18 -2.92
CA GLY A 169 22.68 13.38 -4.09
C GLY A 169 21.85 12.10 -4.25
N ALA A 170 20.55 12.24 -4.53
CA ALA A 170 19.74 11.20 -5.17
C ALA A 170 18.47 11.82 -5.78
N ASP A 171 18.63 12.90 -6.55
CA ASP A 171 17.64 13.39 -7.49
C ASP A 171 18.09 12.94 -8.89
N ASP A 172 17.79 11.69 -9.26
CA ASP A 172 17.52 11.29 -10.66
C ASP A 172 17.11 9.81 -10.71
N ALA A 173 15.81 9.54 -10.87
CA ALA A 173 15.23 8.28 -11.39
C ALA A 173 13.71 8.30 -11.18
N ALA A 174 13.03 9.22 -11.86
CA ALA A 174 11.59 9.11 -12.10
C ALA A 174 11.25 9.84 -13.40
N ASP A 175 12.03 9.57 -14.44
CA ASP A 175 11.62 9.73 -15.83
C ASP A 175 11.41 8.30 -16.35
N ALA A 176 10.18 7.84 -16.26
CA ALA A 176 9.70 6.74 -17.06
C ALA A 176 8.81 7.43 -18.08
N GLU A 177 9.35 7.60 -19.28
CA GLU A 177 8.62 8.04 -20.45
C GLU A 177 7.45 7.07 -20.66
N ASP A 178 6.24 7.63 -20.71
CA ASP A 178 5.04 6.95 -21.17
C ASP A 178 5.15 6.84 -22.71
N GLU A 179 5.68 5.73 -23.20
CA GLU A 179 5.43 5.23 -24.57
C GLU A 179 4.48 4.04 -24.44
N ASP A 180 3.17 4.32 -24.48
CA ASP A 180 2.11 3.35 -24.78
C ASP A 180 0.89 4.18 -25.27
N ASP A 181 1.07 4.83 -26.43
CA ASP A 181 0.01 5.41 -27.26
C ASP A 181 0.22 4.88 -28.70
N GLU A 182 0.14 3.56 -28.86
CA GLU A 182 -0.06 2.90 -30.15
C GLU A 182 -1.15 1.82 -29.97
N ASP A 183 -2.40 2.18 -30.31
CA ASP A 183 -3.40 1.28 -30.91
C ASP A 183 -4.73 2.04 -31.12
N PHE A 184 -4.78 2.81 -32.20
CA PHE A 184 -6.05 3.13 -32.87
C PHE A 184 -5.79 3.12 -34.38
N GLU A 185 -5.70 1.92 -34.96
CA GLU A 185 -5.88 1.78 -36.40
C GLU A 185 -7.36 2.05 -36.72
N ASP A 186 -7.59 3.22 -37.32
CA ASP A 186 -8.83 3.55 -38.04
C ASP A 186 -8.98 2.59 -39.24
N GLU A 187 -9.84 1.57 -39.11
CA GLU A 187 -10.46 0.93 -40.28
C GLU A 187 -11.62 1.80 -40.79
N GLU A 188 -11.32 2.72 -41.73
CA GLU A 188 -12.29 3.18 -42.73
C GLU A 188 -11.60 3.30 -44.10
N GLU A 189 -11.79 2.30 -44.97
CA GLU A 189 -12.36 2.42 -46.33
C GLU A 189 -12.66 1.06 -46.97
#